data_AF-A0A6C0JEI7-F1
#
_entry.id   AF-A0A6C0JEI7-F1
#
_cell.length_a   1.000
_cell.length_b   1.000
_cell.length_c   1.000
_cell.angle_alpha   90.00
_cell.angle_beta   90.00
_cell.angle_gamma   90.00
#
_symmetry.space_group_name_H-M   'P 1'
#
loop_
_entity.id
_entity.type
_entity.pdbx_description
1 polymer ?
#
loop_
_entity_poly.entity_id
_entity_poly.type
_entity_poly.pdbx_seq_one_letter_code
_entity_poly.pdbx_strand_id
1 'polypeptide(L)'
;MSFDNLDLDIENYSLDELLSLFNIPFDFSRKDLKIAKRIVLMTHPDKSGEKKEIFLFFSKAYKLIYSLYSFREKAEQDTSIEVNYEYENLNQSTEGVNDILKKFSNKKDFNFIFNKMFEKHKLEYDQDDGYGDWLKEEADVEQAHSKDDMNRIIENKKQNLRAIIVKKDILETGIGNESGHSNLTNKRPEYYQSKMFGNLQYDDVHKAYTESVVPVTEEDYKNKKKFKNISDMQQYRKQDYTKHFKESDHDEKLKMMRDEDNKESAYRAYELAKEHEKMKTANSKWLSNLLKLTNDS
;
A
#
# COMPACT_ATOMS: atom_id res chain seq x y z
N MET A 1 31.87 -3.57 9.69
CA MET A 1 30.93 -4.32 8.83
C MET A 1 31.73 -4.80 7.65
N SER A 2 31.79 -6.11 7.37
CA SER A 2 32.32 -6.58 6.08
C SER A 2 31.24 -6.27 5.03
N PHE A 3 31.63 -5.54 3.98
CA PHE A 3 30.72 -5.08 2.92
C PHE A 3 30.61 -6.06 1.76
N ASP A 4 31.26 -7.22 1.84
CA ASP A 4 31.46 -8.15 0.73
C ASP A 4 30.18 -8.90 0.30
N ASN A 5 29.13 -8.88 1.14
CA ASN A 5 27.82 -9.51 0.87
C ASN A 5 26.66 -8.48 0.79
N LEU A 6 26.96 -7.18 0.66
CA LEU A 6 25.92 -6.16 0.62
C LEU A 6 25.31 -6.10 -0.79
N ASP A 7 23.99 -6.25 -0.90
CA ASP A 7 23.29 -5.93 -2.14
C ASP A 7 23.36 -4.41 -2.36
N LEU A 8 23.88 -4.00 -3.52
CA LEU A 8 24.08 -2.59 -3.88
C LEU A 8 22.89 -2.02 -4.65
N ASP A 9 21.87 -2.84 -4.90
CA ASP A 9 20.61 -2.39 -5.45
C ASP A 9 19.66 -1.92 -4.35
N ILE A 10 19.43 -0.61 -4.30
CA ILE A 10 18.52 0.02 -3.34
C ILE A 10 17.08 -0.45 -3.52
N GLU A 11 16.72 -0.93 -4.72
CA GLU A 11 15.36 -1.35 -5.02
C GLU A 11 14.97 -2.67 -4.34
N ASN A 12 15.94 -3.46 -3.89
CA ASN A 12 15.69 -4.75 -3.24
C ASN A 12 15.42 -4.63 -1.74
N TYR A 13 15.63 -3.44 -1.16
CA TYR A 13 15.44 -3.23 0.27
C TYR A 13 14.03 -2.77 0.61
N SER A 14 13.47 -3.36 1.66
CA SER A 14 12.29 -2.86 2.37
C SER A 14 12.66 -1.66 3.26
N LEU A 15 11.64 -0.92 3.71
CA LEU A 15 11.83 0.19 4.64
C LEU A 15 12.52 -0.29 5.93
N ASP A 16 12.13 -1.44 6.48
CA ASP A 16 12.68 -1.98 7.73
C ASP A 16 14.17 -2.34 7.58
N GLU A 17 14.56 -2.91 6.44
CA GLU A 17 15.95 -3.25 6.16
C GLU A 17 16.82 -1.99 5.96
N LEU A 18 16.28 -0.96 5.30
CA LEU A 18 16.98 0.33 5.19
C LEU A 18 17.17 1.01 6.53
N LEU A 19 16.15 1.03 7.39
CA LEU A 19 16.27 1.59 8.73
C LEU A 19 17.27 0.80 9.59
N SER A 20 17.24 -0.53 9.47
CA SER A 20 18.19 -1.44 10.15
C SER A 20 19.63 -1.21 9.68
N LEU A 21 19.85 -0.93 8.40
CA LEU A 21 21.17 -0.62 7.82
C LEU A 21 21.84 0.59 8.49
N PHE A 22 21.04 1.60 8.86
CA PHE A 22 21.54 2.78 9.57
C PHE A 22 21.43 2.66 11.10
N ASN A 23 20.88 1.56 11.59
CA ASN A 23 20.59 1.32 13.02
C ASN A 23 19.71 2.44 13.61
N ILE A 24 18.61 2.76 12.93
CA ILE A 24 17.69 3.84 13.26
C ILE A 24 16.30 3.26 13.55
N PRO A 25 15.56 3.76 14.57
CA PRO A 25 14.21 3.29 14.87
C PRO A 25 13.20 3.75 13.81
N PHE A 26 12.00 3.16 13.80
CA PHE A 26 10.95 3.55 12.86
C PHE A 26 10.44 4.99 13.09
N ASP A 27 10.38 5.43 14.36
CA ASP A 27 9.94 6.77 14.76
C ASP A 27 11.06 7.83 14.69
N PHE A 28 12.03 7.63 13.81
CA PHE A 28 13.27 8.40 13.81
C PHE A 28 13.11 9.92 13.71
N SER A 29 13.96 10.61 14.47
CA SER A 29 13.99 12.05 14.60
C SER A 29 15.09 12.69 13.76
N ARG A 30 15.14 14.03 13.76
CA ARG A 30 16.24 14.79 13.16
C ARG A 30 17.62 14.42 13.72
N LYS A 31 17.70 13.92 14.96
CA LYS A 31 18.97 13.47 15.56
C LYS A 31 19.46 12.19 14.88
N ASP A 32 18.56 11.28 14.59
CA ASP A 32 18.85 10.00 13.94
C ASP A 32 19.26 10.19 12.48
N LEU A 33 18.65 11.15 11.77
CA LEU A 33 19.12 11.57 10.45
C LEU A 33 20.59 12.06 10.46
N LYS A 34 21.01 12.77 11.52
CA LYS A 34 22.42 13.19 11.64
C LYS A 34 23.35 11.98 11.84
N ILE A 35 22.89 10.95 12.53
CA ILE A 35 23.63 9.69 12.70
C ILE A 35 23.75 8.97 11.36
N ALA A 36 22.64 8.81 10.61
CA ALA A 36 22.68 8.24 9.26
C ALA A 36 23.65 9.00 8.35
N LYS A 37 23.58 10.34 8.35
CA LYS A 37 24.48 11.18 7.56
C LYS A 37 25.95 10.95 7.92
N ARG A 38 26.26 10.73 9.20
CA ARG A 38 27.61 10.40 9.64
C ARG A 38 28.06 9.05 9.08
N ILE A 39 27.20 8.03 9.10
CA ILE A 39 27.49 6.72 8.53
C ILE A 39 27.83 6.83 7.04
N VAL A 40 27.02 7.56 6.24
CA VAL A 40 27.31 7.81 4.81
C VAL A 40 28.66 8.49 4.61
N LEU A 41 29.01 9.48 5.43
CA LEU A 41 30.30 10.15 5.32
C LEU A 41 31.48 9.22 5.66
N MET A 42 31.27 8.25 6.55
CA MET A 42 32.28 7.25 6.91
C MET A 42 32.45 6.18 5.83
N THR A 43 31.47 5.96 4.96
CA THR A 43 31.59 5.03 3.82
C THR A 43 32.23 5.66 2.57
N HIS A 44 32.65 6.92 2.65
CA HIS A 44 33.34 7.58 1.54
C HIS A 44 34.68 6.88 1.23
N PRO A 45 35.06 6.65 -0.05
CA PRO A 45 36.27 5.90 -0.42
C PRO A 45 37.56 6.44 0.21
N ASP A 46 37.65 7.76 0.38
CA ASP A 46 38.78 8.44 1.00
C ASP A 46 38.92 8.15 2.52
N LYS A 47 37.85 7.70 3.18
CA LYS A 47 37.83 7.42 4.62
C LYS A 47 37.82 5.94 4.95
N SER A 48 37.03 5.17 4.22
CA SER A 48 36.88 3.73 4.45
C SER A 48 37.85 2.89 3.61
N GLY A 49 38.38 3.43 2.51
CA GLY A 49 39.12 2.66 1.51
C GLY A 49 38.23 1.77 0.63
N GLU A 50 36.91 1.88 0.77
CA GLU A 50 35.92 1.01 0.10
C GLU A 50 35.59 1.46 -1.33
N LYS A 51 34.96 0.56 -2.09
CA LYS A 51 34.52 0.86 -3.46
C LYS A 51 33.55 2.03 -3.48
N LYS A 52 33.67 2.89 -4.50
CA LYS A 52 32.77 4.03 -4.76
C LYS A 52 31.29 3.62 -4.80
N GLU A 53 31.00 2.41 -5.25
CA GLU A 53 29.65 1.86 -5.35
C GLU A 53 28.94 1.77 -3.99
N ILE A 54 29.68 1.38 -2.94
CA ILE A 54 29.15 1.31 -1.56
C ILE A 54 28.74 2.72 -1.10
N PHE A 55 29.59 3.72 -1.31
CA PHE A 55 29.27 5.10 -0.96
C PHE A 55 28.04 5.63 -1.72
N LEU A 56 27.93 5.31 -3.02
CA LEU A 56 26.77 5.68 -3.84
C LEU A 56 25.49 5.03 -3.33
N PHE A 57 25.56 3.75 -2.95
CA PHE A 57 24.44 3.03 -2.34
C PHE A 57 23.98 3.70 -1.04
N PHE A 58 24.89 3.91 -0.07
CA PHE A 58 24.56 4.56 1.20
C PHE A 58 24.04 6.00 1.01
N SER A 59 24.55 6.72 0.01
CA SER A 59 24.06 8.06 -0.35
C SER A 59 22.64 8.04 -0.90
N LYS A 60 22.29 7.04 -1.72
CA LYS A 60 20.92 6.84 -2.22
C LYS A 60 19.98 6.46 -1.07
N ALA A 61 20.40 5.50 -0.23
CA ALA A 61 19.63 5.05 0.93
C ALA A 61 19.31 6.21 1.89
N TYR A 62 20.30 7.06 2.20
CA TYR A 62 20.07 8.24 3.02
C TYR A 62 19.11 9.25 2.38
N LYS A 63 19.16 9.45 1.05
CA LYS A 63 18.22 10.34 0.36
C LYS A 63 16.78 9.85 0.47
N LEU A 64 16.54 8.55 0.38
CA LEU A 64 15.22 7.94 0.59
C LEU A 64 14.73 8.10 2.04
N ILE A 65 15.60 7.87 3.03
CA ILE A 65 15.24 8.07 4.44
C ILE A 65 14.95 9.56 4.73
N TYR A 66 15.71 10.47 4.12
CA TYR A 66 15.49 11.90 4.24
C TYR A 66 14.20 12.36 3.56
N SER A 67 13.87 11.83 2.37
CA SER A 67 12.60 12.15 1.70
C SER A 67 11.42 11.69 2.54
N LEU A 68 11.50 10.49 3.12
CA LEU A 68 10.50 9.96 4.06
C LEU A 68 10.31 10.88 5.28
N TYR A 69 11.39 11.32 5.92
CA TYR A 69 11.31 12.28 7.03
C TYR A 69 10.65 13.59 6.61
N SER A 70 11.05 14.14 5.46
CA SER A 70 10.49 15.41 4.98
C SER A 70 9.01 15.28 4.61
N PHE A 71 8.57 14.10 4.16
CA PHE A 71 7.17 13.83 3.89
C PHE A 71 6.36 13.80 5.19
N ARG A 72 6.88 13.14 6.24
CA ARG A 72 6.27 13.12 7.57
C ARG A 72 6.14 14.52 8.17
N GLU A 73 7.22 15.32 8.19
CA GLU A 73 7.15 16.70 8.72
C GLU A 73 6.19 17.59 7.93
N LYS A 74 6.09 17.42 6.61
CA LYS A 74 5.13 18.19 5.78
C LYS A 74 3.69 17.80 6.04
N ALA A 75 3.41 16.53 6.33
CA ALA A 75 2.07 16.07 6.69
C ALA A 75 1.61 16.62 8.05
N GLU A 76 2.55 16.88 8.97
CA GLU A 76 2.27 17.52 10.27
C GLU A 76 2.09 19.04 10.18
N GLN A 77 2.51 19.68 9.07
CA GLN A 77 2.31 21.10 8.84
C GLN A 77 0.89 21.36 8.30
N ASP A 78 0.17 22.22 9.01
CA ASP A 78 -1.24 22.55 8.80
C ASP A 78 -1.55 22.92 7.32
N THR A 79 -2.36 22.09 6.65
CA THR A 79 -2.76 22.20 5.22
C THR A 79 -3.66 23.40 4.89
N SER A 80 -3.78 24.39 5.78
CA SER A 80 -4.57 25.60 5.57
C SER A 80 -3.91 26.63 4.65
N ILE A 81 -2.68 26.36 4.20
CA ILE A 81 -1.97 27.16 3.21
C ILE A 81 -2.15 26.48 1.86
N GLU A 82 -2.73 27.20 0.91
CA GLU A 82 -2.82 26.83 -0.51
C GLU A 82 -1.40 26.48 -1.00
N VAL A 83 -1.07 25.18 -1.00
CA VAL A 83 0.22 24.71 -1.48
C VAL A 83 0.16 24.82 -3.00
N ASN A 84 0.65 25.94 -3.52
CA ASN A 84 1.07 26.00 -4.91
C ASN A 84 2.06 24.85 -5.10
N TYR A 85 1.65 23.83 -5.86
CA TYR A 85 2.55 22.78 -6.35
C TYR A 85 3.52 23.44 -7.32
N GLU A 86 4.52 24.11 -6.77
CA GLU A 86 5.65 24.60 -7.51
C GLU A 86 6.43 23.37 -7.96
N TYR A 87 6.28 23.04 -9.25
CA TYR A 87 7.02 22.02 -10.00
C TYR A 87 8.52 22.39 -10.11
N GLU A 88 9.14 22.90 -9.05
CA GLU A 88 10.44 23.58 -9.10
C GLU A 88 11.63 22.66 -9.38
N ASN A 89 11.48 21.34 -9.37
CA ASN A 89 12.57 20.42 -9.71
C ASN A 89 12.54 19.87 -11.14
N LEU A 90 11.64 20.35 -12.01
CA LEU A 90 11.71 20.10 -13.45
C LEU A 90 12.42 21.23 -14.23
N ASN A 91 12.71 22.35 -13.57
CA ASN A 91 13.23 23.57 -14.21
C ASN A 91 14.72 23.57 -14.56
N GLN A 92 15.43 22.44 -14.51
CA GLN A 92 16.80 22.37 -15.02
C GLN A 92 16.91 21.98 -16.51
N SER A 93 15.80 21.78 -17.25
CA SER A 93 15.88 21.48 -18.70
C SER A 93 14.60 21.74 -19.52
N THR A 94 13.64 22.54 -19.05
CA THR A 94 12.31 22.66 -19.70
C THR A 94 12.22 23.70 -20.82
N GLU A 95 13.19 24.62 -20.96
CA GLU A 95 13.26 25.50 -22.12
C GLU A 95 13.57 24.68 -23.39
N GLY A 96 12.55 24.45 -24.21
CA GLY A 96 12.63 23.72 -25.48
C GLY A 96 11.91 22.38 -25.52
N VAL A 97 11.64 21.73 -24.37
CA VAL A 97 10.92 20.43 -24.34
C VAL A 97 9.50 20.57 -24.87
N ASN A 98 8.81 21.67 -24.52
CA ASN A 98 7.45 21.94 -25.01
C ASN A 98 7.40 22.10 -26.55
N ASP A 99 8.41 22.72 -27.14
CA ASP A 99 8.47 22.91 -28.59
C ASP A 99 8.81 21.60 -29.31
N ILE A 100 9.63 20.75 -28.70
CA ILE A 100 9.95 19.41 -29.18
C ILE A 100 8.71 18.51 -29.14
N LEU A 101 7.91 18.59 -28.07
CA LEU A 101 6.64 17.87 -27.96
C LEU A 101 5.62 18.31 -29.01
N LYS A 102 5.51 19.62 -29.26
CA LYS A 102 4.65 20.16 -30.35
C LYS A 102 5.10 19.65 -31.72
N LYS A 103 6.40 19.67 -32.01
CA LYS A 103 6.95 19.13 -33.26
C LYS A 103 6.70 17.63 -33.40
N PHE A 104 6.85 16.87 -32.31
CA PHE A 104 6.61 15.44 -32.28
C PHE A 104 5.13 15.09 -32.51
N SER A 105 4.21 15.80 -31.88
CA SER A 105 2.76 15.58 -32.02
C SER A 105 2.25 15.80 -33.45
N ASN A 106 2.96 16.59 -34.25
CA ASN A 106 2.60 16.90 -35.63
C ASN A 106 3.17 15.89 -36.66
N LYS A 107 3.93 14.87 -36.22
CA LYS A 107 4.44 13.82 -37.12
C LYS A 107 3.31 12.89 -37.55
N LYS A 108 3.28 12.50 -38.84
CA LYS A 108 2.27 11.59 -39.40
C LYS A 108 2.24 10.22 -38.71
N ASP A 109 3.40 9.76 -38.25
CA ASP A 109 3.57 8.46 -37.57
C ASP A 109 3.50 8.56 -36.03
N PHE A 110 2.96 9.66 -35.50
CA PHE A 110 2.88 9.92 -34.06
C PHE A 110 2.34 8.71 -33.28
N ASN A 111 1.19 8.15 -33.68
CA ASN A 111 0.56 7.05 -32.96
C ASN A 111 1.47 5.81 -32.87
N PHE A 112 2.16 5.47 -33.96
CA PHE A 112 3.07 4.33 -33.99
C PHE A 112 4.28 4.57 -33.08
N ILE A 113 4.89 5.76 -33.18
CA ILE A 113 6.06 6.11 -32.37
C ILE A 113 5.70 6.25 -30.90
N PHE A 114 4.54 6.85 -30.59
CA PHE A 114 4.00 6.97 -29.25
C PHE A 114 3.74 5.61 -28.63
N ASN A 115 2.98 4.73 -29.30
CA ASN A 115 2.70 3.38 -28.78
C ASN A 115 3.99 2.60 -28.56
N LYS A 116 4.93 2.62 -29.51
CA LYS A 116 6.23 1.97 -29.36
C LYS A 116 7.04 2.53 -28.18
N MET A 117 6.99 3.84 -27.94
CA MET A 117 7.66 4.46 -26.80
C MET A 117 6.93 4.18 -25.47
N PHE A 118 5.60 4.15 -25.48
CA PHE A 118 4.78 3.80 -24.34
C PHE A 118 5.06 2.36 -23.92
N GLU A 119 4.90 1.39 -24.81
CA GLU A 119 5.19 -0.02 -24.49
C GLU A 119 6.63 -0.26 -24.01
N LYS A 120 7.60 0.52 -24.52
CA LYS A 120 9.00 0.39 -24.10
C LYS A 120 9.29 0.92 -22.69
N HIS A 121 8.57 1.96 -22.25
CA HIS A 121 8.86 2.67 -20.99
C HIS A 121 7.72 2.62 -19.98
N LYS A 122 6.60 2.00 -20.34
CA LYS A 122 5.52 1.65 -19.42
C LYS A 122 6.17 0.84 -18.29
N LEU A 123 5.95 1.28 -17.06
CA LEU A 123 6.30 0.46 -15.92
C LEU A 123 5.38 -0.75 -15.95
N GLU A 124 5.97 -1.95 -16.00
CA GLU A 124 5.23 -3.17 -15.73
C GLU A 124 4.81 -3.10 -14.26
N TYR A 125 3.50 -2.99 -14.05
CA TYR A 125 2.91 -3.15 -12.73
C TYR A 125 2.50 -4.62 -12.63
N ASP A 126 2.80 -5.28 -11.50
CA ASP A 126 2.42 -6.67 -11.21
C ASP A 126 0.89 -6.91 -11.10
N GLN A 127 0.05 -6.05 -11.69
CA GLN A 127 -1.40 -6.03 -11.49
C GLN A 127 -2.22 -6.47 -12.72
N ASP A 128 -1.68 -7.37 -13.55
CA ASP A 128 -2.44 -7.94 -14.69
C ASP A 128 -3.15 -9.26 -14.33
N ASP A 129 -3.46 -9.47 -13.04
CA ASP A 129 -4.08 -10.68 -12.49
C ASP A 129 -5.56 -10.46 -12.09
N GLY A 130 -6.33 -9.81 -12.96
CA GLY A 130 -7.78 -9.77 -12.80
C GLY A 130 -8.39 -11.18 -12.71
N TYR A 131 -9.67 -11.30 -12.34
CA TYR A 131 -10.33 -12.60 -12.20
C TYR A 131 -10.61 -13.31 -13.54
N GLY A 132 -9.90 -12.96 -14.63
CA GLY A 132 -10.15 -13.46 -15.97
C GLY A 132 -9.94 -14.97 -16.10
N ASP A 133 -8.94 -15.53 -15.42
CA ASP A 133 -8.72 -16.98 -15.43
C ASP A 133 -9.71 -17.72 -14.52
N TRP A 134 -9.99 -17.17 -13.34
CA TRP A 134 -11.03 -17.69 -12.43
C TRP A 134 -12.42 -17.71 -13.09
N LEU A 135 -12.77 -16.69 -13.89
CA LEU A 135 -14.05 -16.63 -14.63
C LEU A 135 -14.19 -17.69 -15.72
N LYS A 136 -13.07 -18.28 -16.18
CA LYS A 136 -13.08 -19.34 -17.20
C LYS A 136 -13.23 -20.74 -16.59
N GLU A 137 -13.03 -20.88 -15.28
CA GLU A 137 -13.18 -22.16 -14.59
C GLU A 137 -14.66 -22.55 -14.55
N GLU A 138 -14.98 -23.80 -14.90
CA GLU A 138 -16.34 -24.31 -14.70
C GLU A 138 -16.58 -24.47 -13.20
N ALA A 139 -17.57 -23.75 -12.68
CA ALA A 139 -17.95 -23.86 -11.27
C ALA A 139 -18.55 -25.25 -11.00
N ASP A 140 -17.97 -25.99 -10.05
CA ASP A 140 -18.54 -27.22 -9.53
C ASP A 140 -19.74 -26.88 -8.61
N VAL A 141 -20.94 -26.86 -9.19
CA VAL A 141 -22.17 -26.50 -8.49
C VAL A 141 -22.90 -27.78 -8.05
N GLU A 142 -22.89 -28.06 -6.74
CA GLU A 142 -23.70 -29.13 -6.15
C GLU A 142 -25.20 -28.80 -6.32
N GLN A 143 -25.92 -29.63 -7.08
CA GLN A 143 -27.36 -29.45 -7.30
C GLN A 143 -28.16 -30.12 -6.18
N ALA A 144 -29.03 -29.37 -5.52
CA ALA A 144 -29.94 -29.92 -4.52
C ALA A 144 -31.15 -30.59 -5.20
N HIS A 145 -31.44 -31.85 -4.85
CA HIS A 145 -32.60 -32.59 -5.33
C HIS A 145 -33.80 -32.55 -4.38
N SER A 146 -33.60 -32.10 -3.13
CA SER A 146 -34.64 -31.94 -2.12
C SER A 146 -34.37 -30.72 -1.21
N LYS A 147 -35.38 -30.33 -0.41
CA LYS A 147 -35.23 -29.26 0.60
C LYS A 147 -34.23 -29.63 1.70
N ASP A 148 -34.19 -30.89 2.10
CA ASP A 148 -33.26 -31.37 3.12
C ASP A 148 -31.82 -31.39 2.57
N ASP A 149 -31.64 -31.78 1.31
CA ASP A 149 -30.36 -31.68 0.63
C ASP A 149 -29.89 -30.23 0.51
N MET A 150 -30.80 -29.31 0.16
CA MET A 150 -30.49 -27.89 0.10
C MET A 150 -30.01 -27.35 1.46
N ASN A 151 -30.70 -27.71 2.54
CA ASN A 151 -30.30 -27.30 3.89
C ASN A 151 -28.91 -27.85 4.26
N ARG A 152 -28.64 -29.12 3.96
CA ARG A 152 -27.32 -29.76 4.18
C ARG A 152 -26.21 -29.03 3.42
N ILE A 153 -26.44 -28.71 2.15
CA ILE A 153 -25.47 -28.01 1.29
C ILE A 153 -25.20 -26.60 1.82
N ILE A 154 -26.24 -25.85 2.21
CA ILE A 154 -26.09 -24.51 2.77
C ILE A 154 -25.33 -24.55 4.09
N GLU A 155 -25.63 -25.49 5.00
CA GLU A 155 -24.91 -25.61 6.27
C GLU A 155 -23.44 -25.98 6.08
N ASN A 156 -23.13 -26.91 5.16
CA ASN A 156 -21.75 -27.22 4.79
C ASN A 156 -21.02 -25.98 4.24
N LYS A 157 -21.68 -25.19 3.37
CA LYS A 157 -21.09 -23.96 2.83
C LYS A 157 -20.83 -22.91 3.91
N LYS A 158 -21.75 -22.74 4.86
CA LYS A 158 -21.57 -21.85 6.02
C LYS A 158 -20.38 -22.27 6.88
N GLN A 159 -20.23 -23.56 7.16
CA GLN A 159 -19.11 -24.10 7.94
C GLN A 159 -17.77 -23.87 7.24
N ASN A 160 -17.71 -24.16 5.93
CA ASN A 160 -16.50 -23.96 5.13
C ASN A 160 -16.10 -22.48 5.08
N LEU A 161 -17.06 -21.57 4.79
CA LEU A 161 -16.79 -20.14 4.80
C LEU A 161 -16.35 -19.64 6.18
N ARG A 162 -16.99 -20.10 7.26
CA ARG A 162 -16.61 -19.75 8.64
C ARG A 162 -15.17 -20.15 8.97
N ALA A 163 -14.66 -21.23 8.40
CA ALA A 163 -13.28 -21.69 8.64
C ALA A 163 -12.23 -20.82 7.92
N ILE A 164 -12.61 -20.13 6.84
CA ILE A 164 -11.69 -19.38 5.98
C ILE A 164 -11.73 -17.88 6.30
N ILE A 165 -12.86 -17.36 6.77
CA ILE A 165 -13.03 -15.92 7.02
C ILE A 165 -12.11 -15.49 8.18
N VAL A 166 -11.22 -14.56 7.86
CA VAL A 166 -10.34 -13.92 8.84
C VAL A 166 -11.17 -13.04 9.76
N LYS A 167 -11.16 -13.35 11.06
CA LYS A 167 -11.78 -12.50 12.08
C LYS A 167 -10.91 -11.24 12.26
N LYS A 168 -11.35 -10.13 11.65
CA LYS A 168 -10.80 -8.80 11.92
C LYS A 168 -11.39 -8.29 13.25
N ASP A 169 -10.56 -7.60 14.04
CA ASP A 169 -11.00 -6.96 15.28
C ASP A 169 -11.87 -5.72 14.97
N ILE A 170 -12.09 -4.83 15.95
CA ILE A 170 -12.90 -3.63 15.75
C ILE A 170 -12.27 -2.77 14.66
N LEU A 171 -12.90 -2.74 13.49
CA LEU A 171 -12.57 -1.84 12.40
C LEU A 171 -13.33 -0.52 12.60
N GLU A 172 -12.66 0.60 12.37
CA GLU A 172 -13.31 1.90 12.38
C GLU A 172 -14.10 2.10 11.08
N THR A 173 -15.43 2.00 11.16
CA THR A 173 -16.34 2.22 10.03
C THR A 173 -16.55 3.73 9.76
N GLY A 174 -15.46 4.46 9.51
CA GLY A 174 -15.42 5.92 9.31
C GLY A 174 -15.38 6.37 7.83
N ILE A 175 -15.53 7.67 7.58
CA ILE A 175 -15.28 8.29 6.26
C ILE A 175 -13.76 8.37 6.12
N GLY A 176 -13.11 7.36 5.53
CA GLY A 176 -11.66 7.38 5.29
C GLY A 176 -10.97 6.03 5.16
N ASN A 177 -11.39 5.03 5.95
CA ASN A 177 -10.63 3.78 6.09
C ASN A 177 -11.21 2.58 5.30
N GLU A 178 -12.51 2.62 4.95
CA GLU A 178 -13.20 1.52 4.23
C GLU A 178 -13.79 1.95 2.89
N SER A 179 -13.63 3.23 2.51
CA SER A 179 -13.99 3.64 1.16
C SER A 179 -12.98 3.05 0.19
N GLY A 180 -13.45 2.40 -0.87
CA GLY A 180 -12.67 1.94 -2.02
C GLY A 180 -11.98 3.06 -2.78
N HIS A 181 -11.21 3.87 -2.07
CA HIS A 181 -10.23 4.78 -2.62
C HIS A 181 -9.04 3.95 -3.04
N SER A 182 -8.56 4.18 -4.27
CA SER A 182 -7.26 3.71 -4.69
C SER A 182 -6.27 4.02 -3.57
N ASN A 183 -5.64 2.97 -3.04
CA ASN A 183 -4.46 3.18 -2.23
C ASN A 183 -3.50 4.02 -3.09
N LEU A 184 -2.96 5.11 -2.54
CA LEU A 184 -1.97 5.91 -3.28
C LEU A 184 -0.73 5.07 -3.59
N THR A 185 -0.46 4.03 -2.80
CA THR A 185 0.47 2.99 -3.21
C THR A 185 -0.24 2.10 -4.23
N ASN A 186 0.42 1.70 -5.30
CA ASN A 186 -0.09 0.71 -6.26
C ASN A 186 -0.18 -0.72 -5.67
N LYS A 187 -0.70 -0.86 -4.44
CA LYS A 187 -1.03 -2.12 -3.79
C LYS A 187 -2.50 -2.41 -4.02
N ARG A 188 -2.77 -3.59 -4.58
CA ARG A 188 -4.12 -4.08 -4.81
C ARG A 188 -4.83 -4.28 -3.46
N PRO A 189 -6.06 -3.75 -3.28
CA PRO A 189 -6.87 -4.10 -2.11
C PRO A 189 -7.29 -5.57 -2.19
N GLU A 190 -7.56 -6.17 -1.03
CA GLU A 190 -8.06 -7.56 -0.94
C GLU A 190 -9.33 -7.76 -1.79
N TYR A 191 -10.26 -6.80 -1.73
CA TYR A 191 -11.47 -6.75 -2.55
C TYR A 191 -11.82 -5.31 -2.93
N TYR A 192 -12.28 -5.10 -4.16
CA TYR A 192 -12.85 -3.83 -4.60
C TYR A 192 -14.33 -3.77 -4.25
N GLN A 193 -14.67 -3.16 -3.11
CA GLN A 193 -16.05 -3.09 -2.61
C GLN A 193 -16.42 -1.69 -2.12
N SER A 194 -17.72 -1.43 -2.13
CA SER A 194 -18.31 -0.24 -1.53
C SER A 194 -18.33 -0.32 -0.01
N LYS A 195 -18.49 0.84 0.63
CA LYS A 195 -18.74 0.89 2.07
C LYS A 195 -20.11 0.29 2.40
N MET A 196 -20.20 -0.42 3.53
CA MET A 196 -21.43 -1.05 4.04
C MET A 196 -22.67 -0.13 4.06
N PHE A 197 -22.48 1.18 4.22
CA PHE A 197 -23.55 2.20 4.26
C PHE A 197 -23.40 3.27 3.16
N GLY A 198 -22.73 2.94 2.05
CA GLY A 198 -22.58 3.83 0.90
C GLY A 198 -23.87 3.95 0.08
N ASN A 199 -24.06 5.09 -0.58
CA ASN A 199 -25.19 5.32 -1.48
C ASN A 199 -25.14 4.44 -2.75
N LEU A 200 -23.94 4.11 -3.21
CA LEU A 200 -23.70 3.19 -4.31
C LEU A 200 -23.08 1.92 -3.76
N GLN A 201 -23.85 0.83 -3.76
CA GLN A 201 -23.39 -0.48 -3.30
C GLN A 201 -22.85 -1.28 -4.48
N TYR A 202 -21.62 -1.73 -4.36
CA TYR A 202 -20.97 -2.68 -5.25
C TYR A 202 -20.03 -3.57 -4.46
N ASP A 203 -19.80 -4.78 -4.94
CA ASP A 203 -18.87 -5.74 -4.38
C ASP A 203 -17.96 -6.29 -5.48
N ASP A 204 -16.81 -6.79 -5.04
CA ASP A 204 -15.89 -7.51 -5.90
C ASP A 204 -16.54 -8.79 -6.44
N VAL A 205 -16.38 -9.05 -7.74
CA VAL A 205 -17.03 -10.19 -8.41
C VAL A 205 -16.62 -11.52 -7.77
N HIS A 206 -15.33 -11.73 -7.49
CA HIS A 206 -14.87 -12.98 -6.90
C HIS A 206 -15.50 -13.19 -5.52
N LYS A 207 -15.55 -12.13 -4.72
CA LYS A 207 -16.18 -12.16 -3.39
C LYS A 207 -17.67 -12.48 -3.47
N ALA A 208 -18.41 -11.82 -4.35
CA ALA A 208 -19.85 -12.01 -4.49
C ALA A 208 -20.22 -13.47 -4.84
N TYR A 209 -19.39 -14.17 -5.62
CA TYR A 209 -19.64 -15.56 -6.01
C TYR A 209 -19.16 -16.57 -4.97
N THR A 210 -18.06 -16.29 -4.27
CA THR A 210 -17.51 -17.20 -3.25
C THR A 210 -18.25 -17.10 -1.92
N GLU A 211 -18.53 -15.88 -1.43
CA GLU A 211 -19.15 -15.58 -0.13
C GLU A 211 -20.68 -15.47 -0.20
N SER A 212 -21.33 -16.42 -0.87
CA SER A 212 -22.78 -16.32 -1.14
C SER A 212 -23.70 -16.60 0.07
N VAL A 213 -23.16 -16.99 1.23
CA VAL A 213 -23.95 -17.28 2.45
C VAL A 213 -23.32 -16.67 3.68
N VAL A 214 -24.17 -16.21 4.61
CA VAL A 214 -23.71 -15.68 5.89
C VAL A 214 -23.12 -16.82 6.73
N PRO A 215 -21.84 -16.75 7.16
CA PRO A 215 -21.07 -17.83 7.79
C PRO A 215 -21.44 -18.02 9.27
N VAL A 216 -22.73 -18.11 9.58
CA VAL A 216 -23.25 -18.32 10.94
C VAL A 216 -23.91 -19.69 11.01
N THR A 217 -23.39 -20.51 11.92
CA THR A 217 -23.80 -21.91 12.10
C THR A 217 -24.64 -22.08 13.36
N GLU A 218 -25.34 -23.21 13.46
CA GLU A 218 -26.07 -23.58 14.68
C GLU A 218 -25.14 -23.75 15.90
N GLU A 219 -23.87 -24.09 15.67
CA GLU A 219 -22.85 -24.16 16.73
C GLU A 219 -22.60 -22.78 17.35
N ASP A 220 -22.61 -21.70 16.56
CA ASP A 220 -22.46 -20.34 17.07
C ASP A 220 -23.61 -19.97 18.01
N TYR A 221 -24.82 -20.44 17.72
CA TYR A 221 -25.97 -20.28 18.60
C TYR A 221 -25.84 -21.11 19.88
N LYS A 222 -25.39 -22.36 19.78
CA LYS A 222 -25.22 -23.27 20.91
C LYS A 222 -24.11 -22.84 21.86
N ASN A 223 -23.01 -22.32 21.31
CA ASN A 223 -21.83 -21.88 22.07
C ASN A 223 -22.02 -20.53 22.77
N LYS A 224 -23.03 -19.76 22.38
CA LYS A 224 -23.38 -18.50 23.06
C LYS A 224 -24.13 -18.77 24.36
N LYS A 225 -23.76 -18.02 25.41
CA LYS A 225 -24.44 -18.06 26.70
C LYS A 225 -25.91 -17.67 26.55
N LYS A 226 -26.80 -18.54 27.01
CA LYS A 226 -28.25 -18.33 27.00
C LYS A 226 -28.70 -17.75 28.34
N PHE A 227 -29.66 -16.83 28.29
CA PHE A 227 -30.21 -16.18 29.48
C PHE A 227 -31.67 -16.55 29.63
N LYS A 228 -32.11 -16.77 30.87
CA LYS A 228 -33.51 -17.15 31.18
C LYS A 228 -34.45 -15.94 31.07
N ASN A 229 -33.95 -14.75 31.40
CA ASN A 229 -34.71 -13.51 31.36
C ASN A 229 -33.80 -12.32 31.01
N ILE A 230 -34.42 -11.17 30.74
CA ILE A 230 -33.71 -9.93 30.36
C ILE A 230 -32.84 -9.41 31.49
N SER A 231 -33.25 -9.56 32.75
CA SER A 231 -32.50 -9.09 33.92
C SER A 231 -31.16 -9.82 34.07
N ASP A 232 -31.16 -11.15 33.95
CA ASP A 232 -29.95 -11.98 33.96
C ASP A 232 -28.97 -11.56 32.86
N MET A 233 -29.50 -11.26 31.66
CA MET A 233 -28.69 -10.77 30.54
C MET A 233 -28.07 -9.40 30.83
N GLN A 234 -28.85 -8.47 31.41
CA GLN A 234 -28.36 -7.13 31.76
C GLN A 234 -27.30 -7.18 32.85
N GLN A 235 -27.49 -8.02 33.88
CA GLN A 235 -26.51 -8.22 34.94
C GLN A 235 -25.21 -8.82 34.40
N TYR A 236 -25.31 -9.85 33.55
CA TYR A 236 -24.14 -10.42 32.89
C TYR A 236 -23.38 -9.38 32.07
N ARG A 237 -24.08 -8.61 31.22
CA ARG A 237 -23.46 -7.53 30.42
C ARG A 237 -22.77 -6.49 31.30
N LYS A 238 -23.37 -6.11 32.43
CA LYS A 238 -22.77 -5.13 33.35
C LYS A 238 -21.49 -5.66 33.98
N GLN A 239 -21.50 -6.92 34.44
CA GLN A 239 -20.31 -7.56 35.00
C GLN A 239 -19.20 -7.73 33.95
N ASP A 240 -19.57 -8.18 32.76
CA ASP A 240 -18.66 -8.37 31.63
C ASP A 240 -18.03 -7.06 31.19
N TYR A 241 -18.82 -5.99 31.09
CA TYR A 241 -18.34 -4.63 30.84
C TYR A 241 -17.33 -4.21 31.90
N THR A 242 -17.66 -4.29 33.19
CA THR A 242 -16.72 -3.89 34.27
C THR A 242 -15.45 -4.74 34.34
N LYS A 243 -15.46 -5.96 33.77
CA LYS A 243 -14.31 -6.86 33.74
C LYS A 243 -13.34 -6.56 32.58
N HIS A 244 -13.88 -6.11 31.44
CA HIS A 244 -13.10 -5.93 30.20
C HIS A 244 -12.93 -4.47 29.78
N PHE A 245 -13.63 -3.52 30.40
CA PHE A 245 -13.43 -2.09 30.19
C PHE A 245 -12.62 -1.49 31.35
N LYS A 246 -11.32 -1.29 31.13
CA LYS A 246 -10.48 -0.43 31.96
C LYS A 246 -10.03 0.77 31.14
N GLU A 247 -10.09 1.96 31.71
CA GLU A 247 -9.75 3.20 31.01
C GLU A 247 -8.27 3.24 30.55
N SER A 248 -7.36 2.66 31.35
CA SER A 248 -5.96 2.49 30.98
C SER A 248 -5.75 1.72 29.67
N ASP A 249 -6.62 0.75 29.39
CA ASP A 249 -6.51 -0.11 28.22
C ASP A 249 -6.94 0.67 26.95
N HIS A 250 -7.69 1.76 27.10
CA HIS A 250 -8.05 2.65 25.98
C HIS A 250 -6.89 3.54 25.55
N ASP A 251 -6.18 4.14 26.50
CA ASP A 251 -5.03 4.99 26.18
C ASP A 251 -3.93 4.19 25.49
N GLU A 252 -3.66 2.97 25.98
CA GLU A 252 -2.72 2.06 25.34
C GLU A 252 -3.18 1.65 23.94
N LYS A 253 -4.46 1.30 23.77
CA LYS A 253 -5.01 0.93 22.47
C LYS A 253 -5.01 2.10 21.47
N LEU A 254 -5.36 3.31 21.91
CA LEU A 254 -5.30 4.53 21.10
C LEU A 254 -3.87 4.84 20.68
N LYS A 255 -2.90 4.63 21.57
CA LYS A 255 -1.48 4.76 21.25
C LYS A 255 -1.06 3.74 20.20
N MET A 256 -1.41 2.47 20.39
CA MET A 256 -1.12 1.41 19.41
C MET A 256 -1.72 1.71 18.03
N MET A 257 -2.98 2.19 17.98
CA MET A 257 -3.63 2.60 16.73
C MET A 257 -2.87 3.74 16.04
N ARG A 258 -2.49 4.79 16.78
CA ARG A 258 -1.69 5.88 16.21
C ARG A 258 -0.32 5.43 15.72
N ASP A 259 0.33 4.52 16.46
CA ASP A 259 1.63 3.98 16.07
C ASP A 259 1.51 3.13 14.79
N GLU A 260 0.41 2.37 14.64
CA GLU A 260 0.08 1.60 13.43
C GLU A 260 -0.22 2.51 12.23
N ASP A 261 -1.04 3.56 12.41
CA ASP A 261 -1.34 4.55 11.37
C ASP A 261 -0.09 5.29 10.89
N ASN A 262 0.78 5.67 11.83
CA ASN A 262 2.08 6.27 11.52
C ASN A 262 2.97 5.31 10.73
N LYS A 263 2.91 4.01 11.07
CA LYS A 263 3.64 2.96 10.38
C LYS A 263 3.15 2.78 8.95
N GLU A 264 1.85 2.67 8.75
CA GLU A 264 1.24 2.57 7.43
C GLU A 264 1.56 3.80 6.57
N SER A 265 1.42 5.00 7.14
CA SER A 265 1.73 6.27 6.47
C SER A 265 3.18 6.34 5.99
N ALA A 266 4.13 5.90 6.83
CA ALA A 266 5.54 5.87 6.47
C ALA A 266 5.87 4.81 5.41
N TYR A 267 5.27 3.62 5.45
CA TYR A 267 5.39 2.67 4.35
C TYR A 267 4.82 3.23 3.05
N ARG A 268 3.64 3.87 3.08
CA ARG A 268 3.04 4.51 1.90
C ARG A 268 3.96 5.57 1.31
N ALA A 269 4.52 6.43 2.16
CA ALA A 269 5.47 7.46 1.73
C ALA A 269 6.74 6.86 1.11
N TYR A 270 7.24 5.76 1.67
CA TYR A 270 8.40 5.04 1.13
C TYR A 270 8.12 4.46 -0.26
N GLU A 271 6.99 3.76 -0.43
CA GLU A 271 6.57 3.19 -1.72
C GLU A 271 6.43 4.30 -2.78
N LEU A 272 5.75 5.41 -2.44
CA LEU A 272 5.61 6.56 -3.32
C LEU A 272 6.96 7.19 -3.71
N ALA A 273 7.89 7.31 -2.76
CA ALA A 273 9.23 7.82 -3.04
C ALA A 273 9.99 6.90 -4.00
N LYS A 274 9.90 5.58 -3.79
CA LYS A 274 10.52 4.57 -4.65
C LYS A 274 9.94 4.59 -6.06
N GLU A 275 8.61 4.63 -6.18
CA GLU A 275 7.91 4.77 -7.47
C GLU A 275 8.30 6.07 -8.18
N HIS A 276 8.37 7.19 -7.46
CA HIS A 276 8.80 8.46 -8.03
C HIS A 276 10.23 8.41 -8.58
N GLU A 277 11.16 7.72 -7.90
CA GLU A 277 12.51 7.50 -8.44
C GLU A 277 12.49 6.66 -9.72
N LYS A 278 11.73 5.56 -9.75
CA LYS A 278 11.54 4.74 -10.96
C LYS A 278 10.98 5.58 -12.11
N MET A 279 9.92 6.34 -11.85
CA MET A 279 9.29 7.25 -12.83
C MET A 279 10.26 8.30 -13.35
N LYS A 280 11.11 8.88 -12.48
CA LYS A 280 12.13 9.85 -12.89
C LYS A 280 13.13 9.24 -13.85
N THR A 281 13.59 8.00 -13.60
CA THR A 281 14.51 7.33 -14.52
C THR A 281 13.84 6.97 -15.85
N ALA A 282 12.61 6.46 -15.83
CA ALA A 282 11.82 6.16 -17.02
C ALA A 282 11.58 7.42 -17.87
N ASN A 283 11.15 8.51 -17.25
CA ASN A 283 10.94 9.80 -17.91
C ASN A 283 12.23 10.35 -18.52
N SER A 284 13.37 10.22 -17.84
CA SER A 284 14.66 10.66 -18.40
C SER A 284 15.07 9.85 -19.64
N LYS A 285 14.86 8.52 -19.63
CA LYS A 285 15.10 7.65 -20.79
C LYS A 285 14.12 7.94 -21.93
N TRP A 286 12.87 8.22 -21.59
CA TRP A 286 11.84 8.62 -22.56
C TRP A 286 12.22 9.93 -23.25
N LEU A 287 12.54 10.98 -22.48
CA LEU A 287 13.00 12.26 -23.01
C LEU A 287 14.26 12.10 -23.88
N SER A 288 15.24 11.31 -23.44
CA SER A 288 16.45 11.06 -24.24
C SER A 288 16.14 10.42 -25.59
N ASN A 289 15.23 9.45 -25.63
CA ASN A 289 14.81 8.80 -26.89
C ASN A 289 14.00 9.76 -27.77
N LEU A 290 13.12 10.57 -27.17
CA LEU A 290 12.37 11.60 -27.88
C LEU A 290 13.30 12.60 -28.57
N LEU A 291 14.30 13.10 -27.84
CA LEU A 291 15.30 14.06 -28.36
C LEU A 291 16.08 13.50 -29.56
N LYS A 292 16.47 12.22 -29.53
CA LYS A 292 17.14 11.57 -30.67
C LYS A 292 16.23 11.54 -31.90
N LEU A 293 14.98 11.13 -31.73
CA LEU A 293 14.00 11.03 -32.83
C LEU A 293 13.58 12.37 -33.42
N THR A 294 13.78 13.47 -32.69
CA THR A 294 13.47 14.82 -33.17
C THR A 294 14.68 15.54 -33.76
N ASN A 295 15.90 15.14 -33.40
CA ASN A 295 17.15 15.66 -33.97
C ASN A 295 17.59 14.91 -35.24
N ASP A 296 17.20 13.64 -35.39
CA ASP A 296 17.45 12.83 -36.59
C ASP A 296 16.39 13.05 -37.70
N SER A 297 15.66 14.18 -37.68
CA SER A 297 14.61 14.54 -38.66
C SER A 297 14.82 15.93 -39.25
#